data_AF-A0A1H5S581-F1
#
_entry.id   AF-A0A1H5S581-F1
#
_cell.length_a   1.000
_cell.length_b   1.000
_cell.length_c   1.000
_cell.angle_alpha   90.00
_cell.angle_beta   90.00
_cell.angle_gamma   90.00
#
_symmetry.space_group_name_H-M   'P 1'
#
loop_
_entity.id
_entity.type
_entity.pdbx_description
1 polymer ?
#
loop_
_entity_poly.entity_id
_entity_poly.type
_entity_poly.pdbx_seq_one_letter_code
_entity_poly.pdbx_strand_id
1 'polypeptide(L)'
;MKIKYFYFSIFLALFSCNKIKETAKSTINKSGEIVSKSGAEFADGLKKGVDETFKNELILSDQLKKENIEVGKLDYENDDVNGNKVKIYLIFKKPINKKITVKLLDSEKKEYARIDDTLIANENQSKNIEWNFGKTFIQSRGFIKIE
;
A
#
# COMPACT_ATOMS: atom_id res chain seq x y z
N MET A 1 -56.80 32.08 -26.05
CA MET A 1 -56.24 32.46 -24.72
C MET A 1 -55.13 31.47 -24.34
N LYS A 2 -53.96 31.58 -25.00
CA LYS A 2 -52.85 30.61 -24.94
C LYS A 2 -51.50 31.32 -24.75
N ILE A 3 -51.43 32.24 -23.78
CA ILE A 3 -50.25 33.09 -23.53
C ILE A 3 -49.93 33.22 -22.02
N LYS A 4 -50.52 32.38 -21.17
CA LYS A 4 -50.26 32.39 -19.72
C LYS A 4 -49.33 31.27 -19.20
N TYR A 5 -49.06 30.24 -19.99
CA TYR A 5 -48.22 29.11 -19.55
C TYR A 5 -46.75 29.21 -19.94
N PHE A 6 -46.38 30.21 -20.75
CA PHE A 6 -44.99 30.39 -21.21
C PHE A 6 -44.08 31.05 -20.15
N TYR A 7 -44.66 31.84 -19.22
CA TYR A 7 -43.89 32.48 -18.14
C TYR A 7 -43.73 31.62 -16.89
N PHE A 8 -44.41 30.48 -16.78
CA PHE A 8 -44.33 29.60 -15.61
C PHE A 8 -43.13 28.65 -15.65
N SER A 9 -42.44 28.53 -16.80
CA SER A 9 -41.29 27.65 -16.97
C SER A 9 -39.92 28.30 -16.69
N ILE A 10 -39.85 29.62 -16.44
CA ILE A 10 -38.58 30.34 -16.27
C ILE A 10 -38.26 30.70 -14.81
N PHE A 11 -39.14 30.36 -13.86
CA PHE A 11 -38.97 30.73 -12.44
C PHE A 11 -38.44 29.60 -11.55
N LEU A 12 -38.23 28.40 -12.10
CA LEU A 12 -37.75 27.24 -11.35
C LEU A 12 -36.22 27.04 -11.39
N ALA A 13 -35.47 28.01 -11.93
CA ALA A 13 -34.02 27.92 -12.11
C ALA A 13 -33.18 28.68 -11.07
N LEU A 14 -33.79 29.31 -10.05
CA LEU A 14 -33.05 30.17 -9.09
C LEU A 14 -33.02 29.67 -7.63
N PHE A 15 -33.47 28.44 -7.34
CA PHE A 15 -33.35 27.83 -6.00
C PHE A 15 -32.33 26.69 -5.92
N SER A 16 -31.31 26.68 -6.79
CA SER A 16 -30.21 25.70 -6.73
C SER A 16 -28.84 26.33 -6.42
N CYS A 17 -28.81 27.36 -5.59
CA CYS A 17 -27.55 27.95 -5.10
C CYS A 17 -27.73 28.42 -3.66
N ASN A 18 -27.55 27.51 -2.69
CA ASN A 18 -26.96 27.77 -1.36
C ASN A 18 -27.07 26.51 -0.48
N LYS A 19 -26.18 25.53 -0.71
CA LYS A 19 -25.69 24.52 0.26
C LYS A 19 -24.68 23.57 -0.41
N ILE A 20 -23.72 24.12 -1.15
CA ILE A 20 -22.56 23.37 -1.66
C ILE A 20 -21.33 24.25 -1.49
N LYS A 21 -21.02 24.58 -0.23
CA LYS A 21 -19.75 25.19 0.17
C LYS A 21 -19.48 24.82 1.63
N GLU A 22 -19.43 23.51 1.90
CA GLU A 22 -18.77 23.00 3.13
C GLU A 22 -18.43 21.50 3.09
N THR A 23 -18.84 20.74 2.07
CA THR A 23 -18.49 19.30 1.95
C THR A 23 -17.30 19.01 1.02
N ALA A 24 -16.56 20.05 0.59
CA ALA A 24 -15.42 19.91 -0.32
C ALA A 24 -14.04 19.97 0.39
N LYS A 25 -14.01 20.09 1.72
CA LYS A 25 -12.75 20.07 2.50
C LYS A 25 -12.53 18.79 3.33
N SER A 26 -13.54 17.91 3.42
CA SER A 26 -13.45 16.67 4.20
C SER A 26 -13.41 15.38 3.37
N THR A 27 -13.51 15.46 2.04
CA THR A 27 -13.61 14.27 1.16
C THR A 27 -12.38 14.05 0.26
N ILE A 28 -11.47 15.03 0.19
CA ILE A 28 -10.25 14.92 -0.65
C ILE A 28 -9.13 14.11 0.06
N ASN A 29 -9.20 13.90 1.38
CA ASN A 29 -8.23 13.08 2.12
C ASN A 29 -8.66 11.62 2.37
N LYS A 30 -9.69 11.11 1.67
CA LYS A 30 -10.13 9.70 1.80
C LYS A 30 -9.88 8.83 0.57
N SER A 31 -9.28 9.35 -0.50
CA SER A 31 -9.00 8.57 -1.72
C SER A 31 -7.60 7.93 -1.77
N GLY A 32 -6.83 8.01 -0.67
CA GLY A 32 -5.47 7.47 -0.60
C GLY A 32 -5.20 6.56 0.59
N GLU A 33 -6.21 6.27 1.41
CA GLU A 33 -6.04 5.51 2.64
C GLU A 33 -7.22 4.55 2.78
N ILE A 34 -6.89 3.26 2.90
CA ILE A 34 -7.81 2.13 3.06
C ILE A 34 -8.39 1.62 1.73
N VAL A 35 -7.81 0.53 1.21
CA VAL A 35 -8.40 -0.81 1.23
C VAL A 35 -7.39 -1.78 0.60
N SER A 36 -6.74 -2.58 1.43
CA SER A 36 -6.85 -4.02 1.21
C SER A 36 -7.19 -4.61 2.55
N LYS A 37 -8.43 -5.10 2.69
CA LYS A 37 -8.90 -5.90 3.83
C LYS A 37 -7.99 -7.11 4.11
N SER A 38 -7.07 -7.43 3.21
CA SER A 38 -5.93 -8.32 3.41
C SER A 38 -5.04 -7.92 4.60
N GLY A 39 -4.87 -6.62 4.89
CA GLY A 39 -4.05 -6.12 6.00
C GLY A 39 -4.55 -6.50 7.40
N ALA A 40 -5.87 -6.63 7.56
CA ALA A 40 -6.48 -6.99 8.83
C ALA A 40 -6.26 -8.47 9.18
N GLU A 41 -6.17 -9.35 8.17
CA GLU A 41 -5.94 -10.79 8.38
C GLU A 41 -4.46 -11.12 8.68
N PHE A 42 -3.53 -10.22 8.38
CA PHE A 42 -2.15 -10.35 8.86
C PHE A 42 -1.99 -9.96 10.33
N ALA A 43 -2.93 -9.22 10.93
CA ALA A 43 -2.87 -8.84 12.35
C ALA A 43 -3.29 -9.99 13.30
N ASP A 44 -4.22 -10.86 12.88
CA ASP A 44 -4.69 -11.96 13.74
C ASP A 44 -3.86 -13.26 13.60
N GLY A 45 -3.12 -13.43 12.50
CA GLY A 45 -2.23 -14.59 12.30
C GLY A 45 -0.86 -14.52 12.97
N LEU A 46 -0.40 -13.33 13.38
CA LEU A 46 0.97 -13.10 13.89
C LEU A 46 1.11 -13.21 15.41
N LYS A 47 0.05 -13.58 16.14
CA LYS A 47 0.03 -13.53 17.62
C LYS A 47 0.81 -14.62 18.37
N LYS A 48 1.53 -15.52 17.70
CA LYS A 48 2.30 -16.55 18.40
C LYS A 48 3.66 -16.81 17.75
N GLY A 49 4.65 -16.00 18.12
CA GLY A 49 6.04 -16.49 18.19
C GLY A 49 7.10 -15.83 17.31
N VAL A 50 7.04 -14.51 17.07
CA VAL A 50 8.22 -13.75 16.61
C VAL A 50 8.35 -12.50 17.45
N ASP A 51 9.53 -12.28 18.00
CA ASP A 51 9.89 -11.26 18.97
C ASP A 51 9.25 -9.88 18.71
N GLU A 52 8.82 -9.22 19.79
CA GLU A 52 8.06 -7.96 19.84
C GLU A 52 8.76 -6.72 19.23
N THR A 53 9.87 -6.88 18.52
CA THR A 53 10.86 -5.82 18.26
C THR A 53 10.67 -5.09 16.92
N PHE A 54 10.10 -5.71 15.88
CA PHE A 54 9.84 -5.05 14.59
C PHE A 54 8.34 -5.04 14.26
N LYS A 55 7.78 -3.85 14.02
CA LYS A 55 6.37 -3.61 13.69
C LYS A 55 6.22 -2.90 12.33
N ASN A 56 7.08 -3.20 11.37
CA ASN A 56 6.94 -2.62 10.03
C ASN A 56 5.81 -3.32 9.27
N GLU A 57 4.99 -2.54 8.57
CA GLU A 57 3.92 -3.06 7.72
C GLU A 57 4.40 -3.23 6.27
N LEU A 58 3.99 -4.29 5.59
CA LEU A 58 4.28 -4.49 4.17
C LEU A 58 3.13 -3.98 3.29
N ILE A 59 3.47 -3.17 2.29
CA ILE A 59 2.55 -2.59 1.32
C ILE A 59 2.96 -3.08 -0.08
N LEU A 60 2.12 -3.92 -0.70
CA LEU A 60 2.26 -4.26 -2.11
C LEU A 60 1.46 -3.27 -2.98
N SER A 61 2.00 -2.89 -4.15
CA SER A 61 1.24 -2.14 -5.16
C SER A 61 0.04 -2.93 -5.64
N ASP A 62 -1.00 -2.21 -6.09
CA ASP A 62 -2.20 -2.85 -6.64
C ASP A 62 -1.88 -3.71 -7.86
N GLN A 63 -0.81 -3.36 -8.60
CA GLN A 63 -0.31 -4.16 -9.69
C GLN A 63 0.22 -5.51 -9.21
N LEU A 64 1.01 -5.56 -8.13
CA LEU A 64 1.54 -6.80 -7.58
C LEU A 64 0.48 -7.63 -6.86
N LYS A 65 -0.50 -7.00 -6.20
CA LYS A 65 -1.65 -7.72 -5.62
C LYS A 65 -2.45 -8.49 -6.68
N LYS A 66 -2.59 -7.94 -7.90
CA LYS A 66 -3.26 -8.60 -9.03
C LYS A 66 -2.51 -9.83 -9.55
N GLU A 67 -1.20 -9.92 -9.29
CA GLU A 67 -0.37 -11.08 -9.68
C GLU A 67 -0.55 -12.29 -8.75
N ASN A 68 -1.46 -12.23 -7.77
CA ASN A 68 -1.72 -13.31 -6.80
C ASN A 68 -0.46 -13.75 -6.04
N ILE A 69 0.32 -12.77 -5.61
CA ILE A 69 1.45 -12.98 -4.69
C ILE A 69 0.89 -13.02 -3.27
N GLU A 70 1.16 -14.09 -2.55
CA GLU A 70 0.93 -14.17 -1.11
C GLU A 70 2.22 -13.90 -0.35
N VAL A 71 2.08 -13.23 0.77
CA VAL A 71 3.20 -12.85 1.65
C VAL A 71 3.14 -13.75 2.87
N GLY A 72 4.23 -14.47 3.13
CA GLY A 72 4.42 -15.22 4.37
C GLY A 72 5.24 -14.43 5.38
N LYS A 73 6.28 -15.05 5.94
CA LYS A 73 7.11 -14.44 6.98
C LYS A 73 7.91 -13.24 6.43
N LEU A 74 7.94 -12.18 7.21
CA LEU A 74 8.78 -11.01 7.03
C LEU A 74 9.83 -10.99 8.16
N ASP A 75 11.09 -10.76 7.79
CA ASP A 75 12.24 -10.77 8.69
C ASP A 75 13.20 -9.62 8.36
N TYR A 76 13.98 -9.20 9.35
CA TYR A 76 14.84 -8.03 9.28
C TYR A 76 16.17 -8.30 9.96
N GLU A 77 17.23 -7.76 9.39
CA GLU A 77 18.57 -7.84 9.94
C GLU A 77 19.17 -6.45 9.88
N ASN A 78 19.62 -5.93 11.02
CA ASN A 78 20.54 -4.79 11.05
C ASN A 78 21.89 -5.33 11.53
N ASP A 79 22.89 -5.34 10.64
CA ASP A 79 24.21 -5.91 10.86
C ASP A 79 25.29 -4.94 10.37
N ASP A 80 26.23 -4.60 11.26
CA ASP A 80 27.29 -3.63 10.98
C ASP A 80 28.32 -4.11 9.94
N VAL A 81 28.42 -5.42 9.70
CA VAL A 81 29.41 -6.07 8.82
C VAL A 81 28.80 -6.43 7.47
N ASN A 82 27.64 -7.09 7.47
CA ASN A 82 26.98 -7.65 6.29
C ASN A 82 25.91 -6.72 5.69
N GLY A 83 25.64 -5.61 6.36
CA GLY A 83 24.62 -4.64 5.98
C GLY A 83 23.21 -5.06 6.40
N ASN A 84 22.31 -4.10 6.26
CA ASN A 84 20.95 -4.21 6.76
C ASN A 84 20.03 -4.75 5.67
N LYS A 85 19.22 -5.74 6.02
CA LYS A 85 18.49 -6.58 5.06
C LYS A 85 17.04 -6.75 5.43
N VAL A 86 16.20 -6.82 4.41
CA VAL A 86 14.81 -7.26 4.51
C VAL A 86 14.71 -8.63 3.84
N LYS A 87 14.13 -9.62 4.53
CA LYS A 87 13.86 -10.94 3.98
C LYS A 87 12.36 -11.20 4.00
N ILE A 88 11.78 -11.54 2.85
CA ILE A 88 10.35 -11.83 2.73
C ILE A 88 10.16 -13.19 2.07
N TYR A 89 9.40 -14.06 2.73
CA TYR A 89 8.92 -15.28 2.10
C TYR A 89 7.70 -14.96 1.24
N LEU A 90 7.80 -15.18 -0.07
CA LEU A 90 6.72 -14.95 -1.02
C LEU A 90 6.29 -16.25 -1.68
N ILE A 91 4.98 -16.39 -1.89
CA ILE A 91 4.36 -17.51 -2.61
C ILE A 91 3.69 -16.93 -3.86
N PHE A 92 4.00 -17.48 -5.01
CA PHE A 92 3.55 -16.99 -6.31
C PHE A 92 2.51 -17.95 -6.89
N LYS A 93 1.24 -17.55 -6.99
CA LYS A 93 0.22 -18.39 -7.62
C LYS A 93 0.23 -18.34 -9.15
N LYS A 94 0.99 -17.41 -9.73
CA LYS A 94 1.16 -17.22 -11.17
C LYS A 94 2.62 -16.92 -11.48
N PRO A 95 3.10 -17.22 -12.69
CA PRO A 95 4.44 -16.82 -13.07
C PRO A 95 4.54 -15.29 -13.11
N ILE A 96 5.67 -14.76 -12.65
CA ILE A 96 5.97 -13.33 -12.66
C ILE A 96 7.37 -13.09 -13.22
N ASN A 97 7.50 -12.04 -14.01
CA ASN A 97 8.77 -11.45 -14.41
C ASN A 97 8.54 -9.95 -14.51
N LYS A 98 8.77 -9.23 -13.42
CA LYS A 98 8.51 -7.79 -13.33
C LYS A 98 9.66 -7.07 -12.65
N LYS A 99 10.00 -5.90 -13.17
CA LYS A 99 10.78 -4.93 -12.41
C LYS A 99 9.93 -4.40 -11.27
N ILE A 100 10.52 -4.36 -10.09
CA ILE A 100 9.90 -3.85 -8.87
C ILE A 100 10.84 -2.83 -8.23
N THR A 101 10.25 -1.92 -7.47
CA THR A 101 11.00 -1.05 -6.55
C THR A 101 10.58 -1.38 -5.12
N VAL A 102 11.56 -1.71 -4.27
CA VAL A 102 11.37 -1.93 -2.84
C VAL A 102 11.81 -0.69 -2.09
N LYS A 103 10.94 -0.13 -1.26
CA LYS A 103 11.16 1.11 -0.52
C LYS A 103 11.02 0.88 0.96
N LEU A 104 11.88 1.54 1.73
CA LEU A 104 11.72 1.70 3.17
C LEU A 104 11.12 3.08 3.45
N LEU A 105 10.05 3.09 4.22
CA LEU A 105 9.30 4.26 4.64
C LEU A 105 9.32 4.33 6.16
N ASP A 106 9.47 5.52 6.74
CA ASP A 106 9.36 5.71 8.18
C ASP A 106 7.90 5.65 8.66
N SER A 107 7.67 5.83 9.96
CA SER A 107 6.31 5.85 10.52
C SER A 107 5.42 6.98 9.99
N GLU A 108 6.01 8.03 9.41
CA GLU A 108 5.32 9.14 8.74
C GLU A 108 5.12 8.88 7.24
N LYS A 109 5.42 7.66 6.76
CA LYS A 109 5.38 7.24 5.36
C LYS A 109 6.34 8.02 4.44
N LYS A 110 7.42 8.60 4.99
CA LYS A 110 8.48 9.25 4.19
C LYS A 110 9.51 8.22 3.77
N GLU A 111 9.86 8.24 2.50
CA GLU A 111 10.88 7.33 1.93
C GLU A 111 12.27 7.73 2.43
N TYR A 112 13.01 6.76 2.93
CA TYR A 112 14.40 6.97 3.36
C TYR A 112 15.40 6.00 2.70
N ALA A 113 14.93 4.97 1.99
CA ALA A 113 15.76 4.12 1.14
C ALA A 113 14.95 3.39 0.07
N ARG A 114 15.61 2.98 -1.01
CA ARG A 114 15.03 2.15 -2.07
C ARG A 114 16.04 1.25 -2.76
N ILE A 115 15.54 0.16 -3.35
CA ILE A 115 16.26 -0.76 -4.22
C ILE A 115 15.35 -1.13 -5.40
N ASP A 116 15.91 -1.16 -6.60
CA ASP A 116 15.23 -1.72 -7.77
C ASP A 116 15.69 -3.16 -8.00
N ASP A 117 14.76 -4.05 -8.32
CA ASP A 117 15.03 -5.47 -8.54
C ASP A 117 14.10 -6.05 -9.62
N THR A 118 14.39 -7.25 -10.11
CA THR A 118 13.50 -8.00 -10.99
C THR A 118 12.95 -9.23 -10.26
N LEU A 119 11.65 -9.18 -9.98
CA LEU A 119 10.92 -10.28 -9.37
C LEU A 119 10.57 -11.34 -10.42
N ILE A 120 11.30 -12.45 -10.40
CA ILE A 120 11.10 -13.59 -11.29
C ILE A 120 10.69 -14.82 -10.47
N ALA A 121 9.55 -15.43 -10.79
CA ALA A 121 9.14 -16.71 -10.20
C ALA A 121 8.22 -17.48 -11.16
N ASN A 122 8.22 -18.80 -11.03
CA ASN A 122 7.30 -19.69 -11.74
C ASN A 122 5.96 -19.81 -10.99
N GLU A 123 4.96 -20.37 -11.65
CA GLU A 123 3.69 -20.71 -11.04
C GLU A 123 3.86 -21.65 -9.84
N ASN A 124 3.13 -21.38 -8.75
CA ASN A 124 3.15 -22.12 -7.49
C ASN A 124 4.53 -22.20 -6.81
N GLN A 125 5.51 -21.39 -7.25
CA GLN A 125 6.80 -21.30 -6.59
C GLN A 125 6.68 -20.52 -5.29
N SER A 126 7.47 -20.90 -4.28
CA SER A 126 7.70 -20.08 -3.10
C SER A 126 9.20 -19.89 -2.89
N LYS A 127 9.60 -18.73 -2.38
CA LYS A 127 11.00 -18.43 -2.08
C LYS A 127 11.14 -17.30 -1.06
N ASN A 128 12.24 -17.34 -0.32
CA ASN A 128 12.73 -16.18 0.42
C ASN A 128 13.41 -15.23 -0.54
N ILE A 129 13.03 -13.96 -0.48
CA ILE A 129 13.68 -12.88 -1.23
C ILE A 129 14.34 -11.95 -0.23
N GLU A 130 15.60 -11.63 -0.48
CA GLU A 130 16.41 -10.76 0.36
C GLU A 130 16.78 -9.50 -0.42
N TRP A 131 16.56 -8.34 0.19
CA TRP A 131 17.04 -7.06 -0.31
C TRP A 131 17.98 -6.44 0.71
N ASN A 132 19.23 -6.17 0.28
CA ASN A 132 20.29 -5.60 1.11
C ASN A 132 20.38 -4.08 0.90
N PHE A 133 20.03 -3.32 1.93
CA PHE A 133 20.06 -1.85 1.96
C PHE A 133 21.40 -1.27 2.45
N GLY A 134 22.44 -2.10 2.53
CA GLY A 134 23.79 -1.72 2.91
C GLY A 134 23.82 -1.14 4.33
N LYS A 135 24.35 0.08 4.47
CA LYS A 135 24.44 0.74 5.79
C LYS A 135 23.14 1.42 6.24
N THR A 136 22.06 1.35 5.46
CA THR A 136 20.80 2.01 5.79
C THR A 136 20.12 1.30 6.95
N PHE A 137 20.10 1.90 8.14
CA PHE A 137 19.44 1.31 9.30
C PHE A 137 17.94 1.13 9.04
N ILE A 138 17.44 -0.09 9.22
CA ILE A 138 16.02 -0.40 9.09
C ILE A 138 15.36 -0.08 10.43
N GLN A 139 14.45 0.89 10.42
CA GLN A 139 13.74 1.31 11.62
C GLN A 139 12.85 0.17 12.13
N SER A 140 12.64 0.12 13.45
CA SER A 140 11.77 -0.89 14.08
C SER A 140 10.28 -0.69 13.78
N ARG A 141 9.89 0.50 13.31
CA ARG A 141 8.53 0.86 12.91
C ARG A 141 8.56 1.70 11.64
N GLY A 142 7.59 1.48 10.76
CA GLY A 142 7.60 2.05 9.42
C GLY A 142 6.88 1.12 8.44
N PHE A 143 7.17 1.29 7.15
CA PHE A 143 6.55 0.50 6.10
C PHE A 143 7.59 0.05 5.08
N ILE A 144 7.38 -1.14 4.53
CA ILE A 144 8.08 -1.62 3.35
C ILE A 144 7.09 -1.57 2.20
N LYS A 145 7.41 -0.84 1.14
CA LYS A 145 6.56 -0.77 -0.04
C LYS A 145 7.24 -1.44 -1.22
N ILE A 146 6.54 -2.36 -1.88
CA ILE A 146 6.98 -2.98 -3.13
C ILE A 146 6.04 -2.51 -4.24
N GLU A 147 6.58 -1.86 -5.26
CA GLU A 147 5.81 -1.34 -6.39
C GLU A 147 6.19 -1.89 -7.75
#